data_AF-A0A7W6NJR4-F1
#
_entry.id   AF-A0A7W6NJR4-F1
#
_cell.length_a   1.000
_cell.length_b   1.000
_cell.length_c   1.000
_cell.angle_alpha   90.00
_cell.angle_beta   90.00
_cell.angle_gamma   90.00
#
_symmetry.space_group_name_H-M   'P 1'
#
loop_
_entity.id
_entity.type
_entity.pdbx_description
1 polymer ?
#
loop_
_entity_poly.entity_id
_entity_poly.type
_entity_poly.pdbx_seq_one_letter_code
_entity_poly.pdbx_strand_id
1 'polypeptide(L)'
;MLKIVTQCHSYPEPTAWKVASRLPDPEEMSLELAVSVAYRDLRGFFERAGLGDPRRRRITKDDAAFAGRLLVQRVGWHFRVGKRLLDLAYPEGLWPHPSYRLSPSATLTDDEMMSATVLVDWDVLLVQEGDAPAHWILSGDVPDCDHVRPDSDRVWHRLLRVTSDRQYAYAQDVGWCYLWGRRWHEQTRWWDEN
;
A
#
# COMPACT_ATOMS: atom_id res chain seq x y z
N MET A 1 -0.76 -25.76 19.15
CA MET A 1 -0.72 -24.28 19.25
C MET A 1 0.58 -23.80 18.62
N LEU A 2 0.57 -23.49 17.32
CA LEU A 2 1.76 -23.01 16.61
C LEU A 2 2.01 -21.54 16.96
N LYS A 3 3.13 -21.25 17.65
CA LYS A 3 3.65 -19.89 17.78
C LYS A 3 4.42 -19.56 16.50
N ILE A 4 3.82 -18.76 15.62
CA ILE A 4 4.59 -18.07 14.57
C ILE A 4 5.36 -16.95 15.28
N VAL A 5 6.65 -17.19 15.52
CA VAL A 5 7.58 -16.17 16.01
C VAL A 5 7.99 -15.34 14.81
N THR A 6 7.31 -14.21 14.59
CA THR A 6 7.80 -13.19 13.67
C THR A 6 8.96 -12.49 14.36
N GLN A 7 10.20 -12.89 14.05
CA GLN A 7 11.40 -12.14 14.43
C GLN A 7 11.38 -10.78 13.72
N CYS A 8 10.75 -9.78 14.33
CA CYS A 8 11.03 -8.39 14.03
C CYS A 8 12.49 -8.14 14.45
N HIS A 9 13.39 -8.11 13.47
CA HIS A 9 14.72 -7.58 13.70
C HIS A 9 14.53 -6.13 14.17
N SER A 10 14.96 -5.85 15.40
CA SER A 10 15.09 -4.50 15.92
C SER A 10 16.05 -3.73 15.00
N TYR A 11 15.49 -2.94 14.09
CA TYR A 11 16.29 -2.01 13.29
C TYR A 11 16.90 -0.99 14.26
N PRO A 12 18.23 -0.80 14.25
CA PRO A 12 18.83 0.22 15.10
C PRO A 12 18.22 1.58 14.75
N GLU A 13 17.84 2.35 15.77
CA GLU A 13 17.39 3.73 15.60
C GLU A 13 18.41 4.49 14.74
N PRO A 14 18.00 5.03 13.58
CA PRO A 14 18.95 5.74 12.73
C PRO A 14 19.24 7.11 13.33
N THR A 15 20.35 7.20 14.06
CA THR A 15 20.93 8.43 14.62
C THR A 15 21.41 9.43 13.54
N ALA A 16 21.03 9.24 12.27
CA ALA A 16 21.57 9.94 11.10
C ALA A 16 20.68 11.08 10.56
N TRP A 17 19.50 11.34 11.13
CA TRP A 17 18.50 12.21 10.49
C TRP A 17 18.70 13.72 10.68
N LYS A 18 19.81 14.17 11.26
CA LYS A 18 20.14 15.60 11.35
C LYS A 18 20.42 16.28 9.98
N VAL A 19 20.33 15.54 8.87
CA VAL A 19 20.41 16.08 7.49
C VAL A 19 19.02 16.36 6.88
N ALA A 20 17.93 16.09 7.60
CA ALA A 20 16.55 16.22 7.11
C ALA A 20 16.13 17.66 6.69
N SER A 21 16.89 18.70 7.06
CA SER A 21 16.55 20.10 6.74
C SER A 21 16.78 20.52 5.27
N ARG A 22 17.21 19.61 4.37
CA ARG A 22 17.48 19.92 2.95
C ARG A 22 16.78 19.03 1.94
N LEU A 23 16.02 18.02 2.37
CA LEU A 23 15.29 17.18 1.43
C LEU A 23 13.93 17.81 1.16
N PRO A 24 13.47 17.85 -0.11
CA PRO A 24 12.13 18.34 -0.42
C PRO A 24 11.08 17.44 0.22
N ASP A 25 9.86 17.97 0.34
CA ASP A 25 8.73 17.16 0.77
C ASP A 25 8.57 15.97 -0.20
N PRO A 26 8.52 14.71 0.29
CA PRO A 26 8.22 13.55 -0.53
C PRO A 26 7.02 13.72 -1.46
N GLU A 27 5.97 14.44 -1.04
CA GLU A 27 4.76 14.61 -1.84
C GLU A 27 4.98 15.48 -3.10
N GLU A 28 5.96 16.39 -3.03
CA GLU A 28 6.32 17.29 -4.14
C GLU A 28 7.40 16.69 -5.06
N MET A 29 7.98 15.54 -4.70
CA MET A 29 9.06 14.96 -5.49
C MET A 29 8.57 14.47 -6.86
N SER A 30 9.38 14.75 -7.88
CA SER A 30 9.31 14.09 -9.18
C SER A 30 9.80 12.64 -9.08
N LEU A 31 9.45 11.82 -10.07
CA LEU A 31 9.88 10.42 -10.15
C LEU A 31 11.41 10.27 -10.11
N GLU A 32 12.11 11.08 -10.89
CA GLU A 32 13.57 11.04 -10.99
C GLU A 32 14.25 11.40 -9.67
N LEU A 33 13.71 12.42 -8.98
CA LEU A 33 14.22 12.84 -7.68
C LEU A 33 13.95 11.77 -6.62
N ALA A 34 12.72 11.29 -6.52
CA ALA A 34 12.34 10.27 -5.55
C ALA A 34 13.18 8.99 -5.70
N VAL A 35 13.41 8.52 -6.94
CA VAL A 35 14.28 7.36 -7.20
C VAL A 35 15.73 7.67 -6.88
N SER A 36 16.22 8.88 -7.18
CA SER A 36 17.60 9.27 -6.83
C SER A 36 17.84 9.28 -5.32
N VAL A 37 16.88 9.76 -4.52
CA VAL A 37 17.02 9.70 -3.06
C VAL A 37 16.87 8.26 -2.55
N ALA A 38 15.91 7.49 -3.07
CA ALA A 38 15.77 6.07 -2.75
C ALA A 38 17.04 5.27 -3.03
N TYR A 39 17.70 5.51 -4.17
CA TYR A 39 18.94 4.84 -4.56
C TYR A 39 20.08 5.13 -3.59
N ARG A 40 20.20 6.35 -3.06
CA ARG A 40 21.23 6.66 -2.04
C ARG A 40 21.10 5.73 -0.83
N ASP A 41 19.87 5.47 -0.40
CA ASP A 41 19.58 4.73 0.82
C ASP A 41 19.42 3.21 0.57
N LEU A 42 19.20 2.81 -0.69
CA LEU A 42 19.04 1.42 -1.15
C LEU A 42 20.12 0.96 -2.13
N ARG A 43 21.24 1.68 -2.26
CA ARG A 43 22.26 1.43 -3.28
C ARG A 43 22.67 -0.03 -3.42
N GLY A 44 23.06 -0.66 -2.30
CA GLY A 44 23.46 -2.06 -2.30
C GLY A 44 22.33 -3.02 -2.69
N PHE A 45 21.07 -2.64 -2.48
CA PHE A 45 19.92 -3.41 -2.94
C PHE A 45 19.80 -3.31 -4.47
N PHE A 46 19.83 -2.09 -5.03
CA PHE A 46 19.73 -1.87 -6.48
C PHE A 46 20.87 -2.57 -7.24
N GLU A 47 22.09 -2.52 -6.71
CA GLU A 47 23.25 -3.22 -7.29
C GLU A 47 23.03 -4.74 -7.29
N ARG A 48 22.55 -5.34 -6.19
CA ARG A 48 22.24 -6.78 -6.12
C ARG A 48 21.08 -7.21 -7.00
N ALA A 49 20.10 -6.34 -7.19
CA ALA A 49 18.95 -6.60 -8.06
C ALA A 49 19.28 -6.43 -9.56
N GLY A 50 20.53 -6.09 -9.91
CA GLY A 50 20.93 -5.84 -11.29
C GLY A 50 20.34 -4.56 -11.90
N LEU A 51 19.76 -3.70 -11.07
CA LEU A 51 19.10 -2.46 -11.51
C LEU A 51 20.10 -1.33 -11.79
N GLY A 52 21.35 -1.46 -11.34
CA GLY A 52 22.42 -0.48 -11.61
C GLY A 52 22.15 0.92 -11.05
N ASP A 53 22.96 1.88 -11.47
CA ASP A 53 22.82 3.29 -11.07
C ASP A 53 21.70 3.96 -11.91
N PRO A 54 20.58 4.38 -11.29
CA PRO A 54 19.48 5.03 -12.01
C PRO A 54 19.86 6.37 -12.62
N ARG A 55 21.01 6.97 -12.26
CA ARG A 55 21.53 8.17 -12.93
C ARG A 55 22.16 7.87 -14.27
N ARG A 56 22.51 6.60 -14.53
CA ARG A 56 23.19 6.16 -15.74
C ARG A 56 22.26 5.50 -16.75
N ARG A 57 20.98 5.38 -16.44
CA ARG A 57 19.97 4.82 -17.34
C ARG A 57 18.61 5.46 -17.12
N ARG A 58 17.71 5.25 -18.08
CA ARG A 58 16.32 5.68 -17.93
C ARG A 58 15.65 4.90 -16.80
N ILE A 59 15.04 5.63 -15.87
CA ILE A 59 14.22 5.08 -14.79
C ILE A 59 12.89 4.63 -15.38
N THR A 60 12.50 3.39 -15.11
CA THR A 60 11.20 2.84 -15.53
C THR A 60 10.18 2.92 -14.38
N LYS A 61 8.90 2.78 -14.72
CA LYS A 61 7.84 2.64 -13.70
C LYS A 61 8.08 1.43 -12.80
N ASP A 62 8.59 0.33 -13.34
CA ASP A 62 8.87 -0.88 -12.58
C ASP A 62 10.01 -0.68 -11.57
N ASP A 63 11.03 0.11 -11.92
CA ASP A 63 12.10 0.48 -10.99
C ASP A 63 11.57 1.28 -9.80
N ALA A 64 10.73 2.28 -10.09
CA ALA A 64 10.10 3.11 -9.07
C ALA A 64 9.17 2.30 -8.18
N ALA A 65 8.32 1.46 -8.78
CA ALA A 65 7.45 0.53 -8.08
C ALA A 65 8.23 -0.41 -7.16
N PHE A 66 9.33 -0.96 -7.65
CA PHE A 66 10.17 -1.86 -6.90
C PHE A 66 10.84 -1.16 -5.71
N ALA A 67 11.47 -0.01 -5.95
CA ALA A 67 12.08 0.80 -4.90
C ALA A 67 11.05 1.26 -3.86
N GLY A 68 9.88 1.70 -4.33
CA GLY A 68 8.75 2.07 -3.49
C GLY A 68 8.34 0.94 -2.56
N ARG A 69 8.18 -0.28 -3.08
CA ARG A 69 7.84 -1.48 -2.29
C ARG A 69 8.86 -1.80 -1.20
N LEU A 70 10.14 -1.56 -1.45
CA LEU A 70 11.20 -1.75 -0.44
C LEU A 70 11.16 -0.66 0.63
N LEU A 71 10.90 0.58 0.22
CA LEU A 71 10.89 1.73 1.12
C LEU A 71 9.68 1.77 2.04
N VAL A 72 8.48 1.36 1.59
CA VAL A 72 7.27 1.35 2.43
C VAL A 72 7.30 0.33 3.57
N GLN A 73 8.27 -0.59 3.55
CA GLN A 73 8.51 -1.48 4.70
C GLN A 73 9.23 -0.78 5.85
N ARG A 74 9.78 0.42 5.61
CA ARG A 74 10.46 1.25 6.61
C ARG A 74 9.49 2.29 7.18
N VAL A 75 9.91 2.98 8.23
CA VAL A 75 9.11 4.01 8.90
C VAL A 75 9.52 5.43 8.50
N GLY A 76 8.59 6.38 8.67
CA GLY A 76 8.82 7.81 8.59
C GLY A 76 9.08 8.31 7.17
N TRP A 77 10.18 9.05 6.98
CA TRP A 77 10.47 9.68 5.67
C TRP A 77 10.65 8.64 4.54
N HIS A 78 11.22 7.48 4.82
CA HIS A 78 11.35 6.40 3.83
C HIS A 78 9.98 5.89 3.38
N PHE A 79 9.03 5.72 4.30
CA PHE A 79 7.67 5.33 3.95
C PHE A 79 7.05 6.34 2.99
N ARG A 80 7.15 7.64 3.29
CA ARG A 80 6.59 8.70 2.45
C ARG A 80 7.18 8.71 1.04
N VAL A 81 8.51 8.59 0.90
CA VAL A 81 9.15 8.46 -0.41
C VAL A 81 8.73 7.18 -1.11
N GLY A 82 8.64 6.07 -0.37
CA GLY A 82 8.20 4.79 -0.91
C GLY A 82 6.78 4.85 -1.46
N LYS A 83 5.86 5.43 -0.70
CA LYS A 83 4.47 5.67 -1.10
C LYS A 83 4.42 6.57 -2.33
N ARG A 84 5.16 7.68 -2.35
CA ARG A 84 5.24 8.57 -3.51
C ARG A 84 5.69 7.83 -4.77
N LEU A 85 6.74 7.03 -4.68
CA LEU A 85 7.24 6.25 -5.81
C LEU A 85 6.17 5.29 -6.36
N LEU A 86 5.37 4.71 -5.48
CA LEU A 86 4.29 3.82 -5.85
C LEU A 86 3.13 4.56 -6.50
N ASP A 87 2.73 5.71 -5.95
CA ASP A 87 1.70 6.58 -6.51
C ASP A 87 2.10 7.09 -7.91
N LEU A 88 3.38 7.43 -8.12
CA LEU A 88 3.90 7.85 -9.42
C LEU A 88 4.02 6.68 -10.42
N ALA A 89 4.31 5.46 -9.94
CA ALA A 89 4.42 4.28 -10.80
C ALA A 89 3.03 3.78 -11.26
N TYR A 90 2.05 3.81 -10.35
CA TYR A 90 0.69 3.29 -10.53
C TYR A 90 -0.35 4.34 -10.12
N PRO A 91 -0.58 5.37 -10.94
CA PRO A 91 -1.55 6.43 -10.64
C PRO A 91 -2.99 5.91 -10.51
N GLU A 92 -3.31 4.75 -11.11
CA GLU A 92 -4.59 4.06 -10.97
C GLU A 92 -4.81 3.36 -9.60
N GLY A 93 -3.85 3.55 -8.69
CA GLY A 93 -3.90 3.07 -7.32
C GLY A 93 -3.13 1.78 -7.13
N LEU A 94 -2.37 1.72 -6.03
CA LEU A 94 -1.51 0.59 -5.72
C LEU A 94 -2.33 -0.59 -5.20
N TRP A 95 -1.99 -1.79 -5.69
CA TRP A 95 -2.50 -3.05 -5.11
C TRP A 95 -1.49 -3.61 -4.11
N PRO A 96 -1.95 -4.35 -3.09
CA PRO A 96 -1.06 -5.13 -2.24
C PRO A 96 -0.17 -6.02 -3.11
N HIS A 97 1.14 -5.95 -2.86
CA HIS A 97 2.11 -6.75 -3.60
C HIS A 97 1.74 -8.25 -3.49
N PRO A 98 1.99 -9.08 -4.52
CA PRO A 98 1.66 -10.51 -4.45
C PRO A 98 2.25 -11.25 -3.24
N SER A 99 3.35 -10.77 -2.64
CA SER A 99 3.89 -11.32 -1.39
C SER A 99 3.07 -11.01 -0.13
N TYR A 100 2.16 -10.02 -0.18
CA TYR A 100 1.15 -9.77 0.84
C TYR A 100 -0.06 -10.72 0.71
N ARG A 101 -0.08 -11.60 -0.29
CA ARG A 101 -1.05 -12.70 -0.33
C ARG A 101 -0.62 -13.73 0.72
N LEU A 102 -1.26 -13.72 1.90
CA LEU A 102 -0.95 -14.65 2.99
C LEU A 102 -1.11 -16.14 2.61
N SER A 103 -1.74 -16.44 1.46
CA SER A 103 -1.53 -17.71 0.75
C SER A 103 -1.98 -17.58 -0.70
N PRO A 104 -1.17 -17.94 -1.70
CA PRO A 104 -1.63 -18.07 -3.09
C PRO A 104 -2.67 -19.18 -3.29
N SER A 105 -2.79 -20.14 -2.36
CA SER A 105 -3.45 -21.43 -2.61
C SER A 105 -4.80 -21.66 -1.92
N ALA A 106 -5.27 -20.75 -1.06
CA ALA A 106 -6.60 -20.89 -0.48
C ALA A 106 -7.65 -20.34 -1.46
N THR A 107 -8.21 -21.22 -2.29
CA THR A 107 -9.41 -20.93 -3.10
C THR A 107 -10.55 -20.57 -2.15
N LEU A 108 -11.25 -19.47 -2.45
CA LEU A 108 -12.43 -19.06 -1.71
C LEU A 108 -13.51 -20.13 -1.85
N THR A 109 -14.09 -20.58 -0.73
CA THR A 109 -15.18 -21.56 -0.77
C THR A 109 -16.50 -20.90 -1.16
N ASP A 110 -17.46 -21.68 -1.68
CA ASP A 110 -18.78 -21.16 -2.06
C ASP A 110 -19.49 -20.52 -0.86
N ASP A 111 -19.38 -21.12 0.34
CA ASP A 111 -19.95 -20.56 1.57
C ASP A 111 -19.32 -19.21 1.93
N GLU A 112 -18.00 -19.06 1.76
CA GLU A 112 -17.30 -17.77 1.96
C GLU A 112 -17.69 -16.73 0.90
N MET A 113 -17.88 -17.14 -0.35
CA MET A 113 -18.35 -16.25 -1.43
C MET A 113 -19.76 -15.73 -1.13
N MET A 114 -20.65 -16.62 -0.70
CA MET A 114 -22.05 -16.30 -0.41
C MET A 114 -22.24 -15.49 0.87
N SER A 115 -21.32 -15.60 1.82
CA SER A 115 -21.34 -14.83 3.08
C SER A 115 -20.47 -13.56 3.05
N ALA A 116 -19.80 -13.28 1.91
CA ALA A 116 -18.93 -12.13 1.79
C ALA A 116 -19.73 -10.81 1.90
N THR A 117 -19.22 -9.88 2.71
CA THR A 117 -19.80 -8.54 2.83
C THR A 117 -19.61 -7.78 1.53
N VAL A 118 -20.68 -7.24 0.94
CA VAL A 118 -20.56 -6.41 -0.27
C VAL A 118 -20.02 -5.04 0.13
N LEU A 119 -18.94 -4.60 -0.52
CA LEU A 119 -18.44 -3.23 -0.45
C LEU A 119 -18.61 -2.56 -1.81
N VAL A 120 -19.26 -1.40 -1.82
CA VAL A 120 -19.37 -0.52 -3.00
C VAL A 120 -18.45 0.69 -2.86
N ASP A 121 -18.14 1.32 -3.99
CA ASP A 121 -17.29 2.52 -4.05
C ASP A 121 -15.99 2.39 -3.24
N TRP A 122 -15.43 1.19 -3.32
CA TRP A 122 -14.35 0.73 -2.46
C TRP A 122 -13.01 1.33 -2.88
N ASP A 123 -12.08 1.38 -1.93
CA ASP A 123 -10.71 1.76 -2.16
C ASP A 123 -9.71 1.00 -1.28
N VAL A 124 -8.45 0.98 -1.71
CA VAL A 124 -7.34 0.36 -1.00
C VAL A 124 -6.23 1.39 -0.80
N LEU A 125 -5.90 1.65 0.46
CA LEU A 125 -4.89 2.61 0.88
C LEU A 125 -3.72 1.91 1.56
N LEU A 126 -2.52 2.42 1.34
CA LEU A 126 -1.33 2.04 2.10
C LEU A 126 -1.05 3.10 3.16
N VAL A 127 -1.12 2.71 4.42
CA VAL A 127 -0.96 3.62 5.57
C VAL A 127 0.17 3.16 6.50
N GLN A 128 0.68 4.09 7.29
CA GLN A 128 1.61 3.82 8.36
C GLN A 128 1.24 4.68 9.58
N GLU A 129 1.14 4.03 10.73
CA GLU A 129 0.82 4.67 11.99
C GLU A 129 2.05 4.67 12.90
N GLY A 130 2.59 5.85 13.18
CA GLY A 130 3.80 6.01 14.01
C GLY A 130 4.97 5.14 13.51
N ASP A 131 5.52 4.33 14.41
CA ASP A 131 6.64 3.43 14.13
C ASP A 131 6.22 2.01 13.72
N ALA A 132 4.92 1.79 13.45
CA ALA A 132 4.45 0.49 12.98
C ALA A 132 4.82 0.27 11.51
N PRO A 133 5.06 -0.99 11.09
CA PRO A 133 5.15 -1.33 9.67
C PRO A 133 3.92 -0.87 8.91
N ALA A 134 4.11 -0.41 7.67
CA ALA A 134 3.00 -0.03 6.82
C ALA A 134 2.03 -1.20 6.62
N HIS A 135 0.75 -0.89 6.53
CA HIS A 135 -0.29 -1.87 6.29
C HIS A 135 -1.33 -1.32 5.31
N TRP A 136 -2.08 -2.24 4.74
CA TRP A 136 -3.12 -1.93 3.79
C TRP A 136 -4.45 -1.76 4.51
N ILE A 137 -5.22 -0.74 4.12
CA ILE A 137 -6.60 -0.54 4.54
C ILE A 137 -7.49 -0.71 3.31
N LEU A 138 -8.55 -1.49 3.48
CA LEU A 138 -9.69 -1.58 2.57
C LEU A 138 -10.78 -0.65 3.11
N SER A 139 -11.34 0.16 2.24
CA SER A 139 -12.44 1.05 2.54
C SER A 139 -13.56 0.89 1.52
N GLY A 140 -14.78 1.23 1.90
CA GLY A 140 -15.92 1.24 0.99
C GLY A 140 -17.21 1.43 1.77
N ASP A 141 -18.31 1.53 1.04
CA ASP A 141 -19.64 1.65 1.63
C ASP A 141 -20.28 0.26 1.70
N VAL A 142 -20.92 -0.05 2.82
CA VAL A 142 -21.73 -1.26 2.97
C VAL A 142 -23.15 -0.88 2.56
N PRO A 143 -23.70 -1.44 1.46
CA PRO A 143 -25.07 -1.14 1.08
C PRO A 143 -26.02 -1.66 2.15
N ASP A 144 -26.80 -0.75 2.74
CA ASP A 144 -27.87 -1.11 3.66
C ASP A 144 -28.99 -1.78 2.86
N CYS A 145 -29.34 -3.02 3.23
CA CYS A 145 -30.41 -3.78 2.56
C CYS A 145 -31.77 -3.11 2.71
N ASP A 146 -31.92 -2.25 3.71
CA ASP A 146 -33.20 -1.69 4.10
C ASP A 146 -33.39 -0.23 3.74
N HIS A 147 -32.42 0.54 3.18
CA HIS A 147 -32.58 1.80 2.41
C HIS A 147 -31.20 2.33 1.99
N VAL A 148 -31.03 2.78 0.74
CA VAL A 148 -29.85 3.58 0.32
C VAL A 148 -29.92 4.92 1.04
N ARG A 149 -29.39 4.98 2.26
CA ARG A 149 -29.17 6.26 2.93
C ARG A 149 -28.05 6.98 2.17
N PRO A 150 -28.23 8.27 1.85
CA PRO A 150 -27.16 9.08 1.27
C PRO A 150 -25.96 9.25 2.22
N ASP A 151 -26.10 8.84 3.49
CA ASP A 151 -25.07 8.87 4.53
C ASP A 151 -24.70 7.43 4.97
N SER A 152 -24.47 6.50 4.05
CA SER A 152 -23.89 5.21 4.44
C SER A 152 -22.49 5.45 5.03
N ASP A 153 -22.26 5.02 6.26
CA ASP A 153 -20.96 5.17 6.90
C ASP A 153 -19.90 4.37 6.14
N ARG A 154 -18.94 5.07 5.54
CA ARG A 154 -17.80 4.46 4.86
C ARG A 154 -16.96 3.70 5.89
N VAL A 155 -16.81 2.40 5.69
CA VAL A 155 -16.06 1.53 6.59
C VAL A 155 -14.58 1.50 6.23
N TRP A 156 -13.75 1.15 7.21
CA TRP A 156 -12.30 1.04 7.07
C TRP A 156 -11.83 -0.21 7.81
N HIS A 157 -11.16 -1.11 7.09
CA HIS A 157 -10.68 -2.37 7.65
C HIS A 157 -9.26 -2.66 7.21
N ARG A 158 -8.47 -3.28 8.09
CA ARG A 158 -7.13 -3.72 7.71
C ARG A 158 -7.21 -4.84 6.68
N LEU A 159 -6.65 -4.59 5.51
CA LEU A 159 -6.61 -5.52 4.39
C LEU A 159 -5.47 -6.53 4.56
N LEU A 160 -5.82 -7.81 4.56
CA LEU A 160 -4.87 -8.91 4.72
C LEU A 160 -4.66 -9.71 3.43
N ARG A 161 -5.67 -9.76 2.55
CA ARG A 161 -5.59 -10.53 1.30
C ARG A 161 -6.50 -9.96 0.22
N VAL A 162 -6.10 -10.15 -1.04
CA VAL A 162 -6.95 -9.92 -2.22
C VAL A 162 -6.82 -11.13 -3.13
N THR A 163 -7.92 -11.56 -3.74
CA THR A 163 -7.92 -12.61 -4.78
C THR A 163 -7.16 -12.18 -6.03
N SER A 164 -6.77 -13.13 -6.88
CA SER A 164 -6.01 -12.82 -8.10
C SER A 164 -6.80 -11.98 -9.11
N ASP A 165 -8.12 -12.19 -9.18
CA ASP A 165 -9.06 -11.44 -10.01
C ASP A 165 -9.51 -10.11 -9.39
N ARG A 166 -9.11 -9.84 -8.13
CA ARG A 166 -9.44 -8.64 -7.37
C ARG A 166 -10.94 -8.43 -7.15
N GLN A 167 -11.73 -9.51 -7.19
CA GLN A 167 -13.16 -9.46 -6.88
C GLN A 167 -13.44 -9.59 -5.40
N TYR A 168 -12.53 -10.20 -4.63
CA TYR A 168 -12.70 -10.40 -3.20
C TYR A 168 -11.46 -9.96 -2.42
N ALA A 169 -11.71 -9.43 -1.24
CA ALA A 169 -10.69 -9.05 -0.28
C ALA A 169 -10.98 -9.67 1.08
N TYR A 170 -9.94 -10.10 1.79
CA TYR A 170 -10.07 -10.53 3.18
C TYR A 170 -9.55 -9.42 4.08
N ALA A 171 -10.44 -8.90 4.91
CA ALA A 171 -10.17 -7.88 5.89
C ALA A 171 -10.21 -8.47 7.31
N GLN A 172 -9.33 -7.97 8.19
CA GLN A 172 -9.09 -8.56 9.51
C GLN A 172 -10.35 -8.69 10.37
N ASP A 173 -11.22 -7.67 10.34
CA ASP A 173 -12.33 -7.55 11.30
C ASP A 173 -13.68 -8.02 10.73
N VAL A 174 -13.81 -8.09 9.41
CA VAL A 174 -15.08 -8.41 8.71
C VAL A 174 -15.00 -9.68 7.85
N GLY A 175 -13.81 -10.28 7.71
CA GLY A 175 -13.60 -11.45 6.89
C GLY A 175 -13.61 -11.12 5.40
N TRP A 176 -14.26 -11.96 4.60
CA TRP A 176 -14.32 -11.77 3.15
C TRP A 176 -15.30 -10.66 2.76
N CYS A 177 -14.84 -9.80 1.85
CA CYS A 177 -15.62 -8.75 1.23
C CYS A 177 -15.66 -8.97 -0.29
N TYR A 178 -16.85 -8.86 -0.87
CA TYR A 178 -17.03 -8.77 -2.32
C TYR A 178 -16.89 -7.31 -2.75
N LEU A 179 -15.94 -7.04 -3.65
CA LEU A 179 -15.60 -5.72 -4.14
C LEU A 179 -16.46 -5.39 -5.36
N TRP A 180 -17.58 -4.71 -5.12
CA TRP A 180 -18.56 -4.39 -6.15
C TRP A 180 -18.42 -2.94 -6.64
N GLY A 181 -18.75 -2.70 -7.91
CA GLY A 181 -18.70 -1.36 -8.50
C GLY A 181 -17.30 -0.90 -8.89
N ARG A 182 -17.09 0.43 -8.89
CA ARG A 182 -15.83 1.05 -9.32
C ARG A 182 -14.92 1.29 -8.12
N ARG A 183 -13.62 1.19 -8.34
CA ARG A 183 -12.62 1.64 -7.37
C ARG A 183 -12.63 3.17 -7.32
N TRP A 184 -12.62 3.72 -6.11
CA TRP A 184 -12.77 5.16 -5.90
C TRP A 184 -11.53 6.01 -6.24
N HIS A 185 -10.36 5.40 -6.49
CA HIS A 185 -9.09 6.10 -6.78
C HIS A 185 -9.06 7.01 -8.03
N GLU A 186 -10.17 7.14 -8.78
CA GLU A 186 -10.25 7.99 -9.97
C GLU A 186 -10.69 9.44 -9.70
N GLN A 187 -10.74 9.91 -8.45
CA GLN A 187 -10.90 11.34 -8.16
C GLN A 187 -9.91 11.80 -7.08
N THR A 188 -8.67 12.08 -7.51
CA THR A 188 -7.81 13.06 -6.82
C THR A 188 -8.49 14.43 -6.93
N ARG A 189 -9.48 14.71 -6.07
CA ARG A 189 -10.00 16.05 -5.87
C ARG A 189 -10.70 16.16 -4.51
N TRP A 190 -10.05 16.96 -3.66
CA TRP A 190 -10.55 17.62 -2.45
C TRP A 190 -10.64 16.79 -1.16
N TRP A 191 -9.51 16.76 -0.45
CA TRP A 191 -9.49 17.01 1.00
C TRP A 191 -8.62 18.26 1.23
N ASP A 192 -9.15 19.44 0.86
CA ASP A 192 -8.78 20.67 1.57
C ASP A 192 -9.84 20.83 2.65
N GLU A 193 -9.53 20.39 3.86
CA GLU A 193 -10.34 20.70 5.03
C GLU A 193 -9.84 21.98 5.70
N ASN A 194 -10.80 22.80 6.11
CA ASN A 194 -10.63 23.90 7.06
C ASN A 194 -10.04 23.41 8.39
#